data_AF-A0A662KY33-F1
#
_entry.id   AF-A0A662KY33-F1
#
_cell.length_a   1.000
_cell.length_b   1.000
_cell.length_c   1.000
_cell.angle_alpha   90.00
_cell.angle_beta   90.00
_cell.angle_gamma   90.00
#
_symmetry.space_group_name_H-M   'P 1'
#
loop_
_entity.id
_entity.type
_entity.pdbx_description
1 polymer ?
#
loop_
_entity_poly.entity_id
_entity_poly.type
_entity_poly.pdbx_seq_one_letter_code
_entity_poly.pdbx_strand_id
1 'polypeptide(L)'
;MISHRPWWEERKKVDGLVTAILAVVIIIAVAALIYVNLPHEESTSQNNSSNNQTNEQAYLVISYGNESFNYTMSELMNMESYTRSGGYIKKMAR
;
A
#
# COMPACT_ATOMS: atom_id res chain seq x y z
N MET A 1 -0.36 29.47 -56.56
CA MET A 1 -1.11 29.57 -55.28
C MET A 1 -0.19 29.07 -54.18
N ILE A 2 0.38 29.97 -53.39
CA ILE A 2 1.25 29.61 -52.26
C ILE A 2 0.36 29.51 -51.02
N SER A 3 0.19 28.29 -50.53
CA SER A 3 -0.51 27.99 -49.29
C SER A 3 0.35 28.43 -48.11
N HIS A 4 -0.03 29.53 -47.46
CA HIS A 4 0.52 29.92 -46.17
C HIS A 4 -0.14 29.07 -45.09
N ARG A 5 0.63 28.14 -44.51
CA ARG A 5 0.22 27.44 -43.30
C ARG A 5 0.39 28.38 -42.10
N PRO A 6 -0.63 28.52 -41.25
CA PRO A 6 -0.55 29.42 -40.12
C PRO A 6 0.26 28.87 -38.94
N TRP A 7 1.12 29.70 -38.35
CA TRP A 7 2.11 29.36 -37.31
C TRP A 7 1.53 29.11 -35.90
N TRP A 8 0.22 29.23 -35.69
CA TRP A 8 -0.41 29.13 -34.36
C TRP A 8 -0.89 27.72 -33.99
N GLU A 9 -0.88 26.77 -34.93
CA GLU A 9 -1.28 25.39 -34.63
C GLU A 9 -0.24 24.60 -33.82
N GLU A 10 1.03 24.99 -33.87
CA GLU A 10 2.09 24.22 -33.20
C GLU A 10 2.06 24.36 -31.68
N ARG A 11 1.67 25.53 -31.16
CA ARG A 11 1.65 25.77 -29.70
C ARG A 11 0.70 24.83 -28.95
N LYS A 12 -0.48 24.58 -29.53
CA LYS A 12 -1.50 23.70 -28.92
C LYS A 12 -1.02 22.26 -28.75
N LYS A 13 -0.14 21.79 -29.64
CA LYS A 13 0.40 20.42 -29.60
C LYS A 13 1.46 20.28 -28.51
N VAL A 14 2.27 21.32 -28.30
CA VAL A 14 3.32 21.34 -27.26
C VAL A 14 2.68 21.32 -25.88
N ASP A 15 1.64 22.12 -25.64
CA ASP A 15 0.98 22.19 -24.34
C ASP A 15 0.33 20.84 -23.94
N GLY A 16 -0.30 20.16 -24.91
CA GLY A 16 -0.86 18.82 -24.69
C GLY A 16 0.20 17.77 -24.41
N LEU A 17 1.34 17.83 -25.11
CA LEU A 17 2.47 16.92 -24.90
C LEU A 17 3.10 17.12 -23.51
N VAL A 18 3.32 18.37 -23.10
CA VAL A 18 3.88 18.69 -21.78
C VAL A 18 2.93 18.23 -20.67
N THR A 19 1.62 18.44 -20.85
CA THR A 19 0.60 17.98 -19.89
C THR A 19 0.58 16.45 -19.78
N ALA A 20 0.70 15.73 -20.89
CA ALA A 20 0.75 14.28 -20.90
C ALA A 20 2.00 13.74 -20.17
N ILE A 21 3.17 14.33 -20.43
CA ILE A 21 4.42 13.95 -19.75
C ILE A 21 4.31 14.21 -18.25
N LEU A 22 3.78 15.37 -17.85
CA LEU A 22 3.60 15.71 -16.43
C LEU A 22 2.69 14.70 -15.71
N ALA A 23 1.57 14.30 -16.35
CA ALA A 23 0.67 13.30 -15.79
C ALA A 23 1.36 11.95 -15.56
N VAL A 24 2.19 11.50 -16.51
CA VAL A 24 2.97 10.25 -16.37
C VAL A 24 3.93 10.32 -15.20
N VAL A 25 4.64 11.44 -15.03
CA VAL A 25 5.57 11.64 -13.91
C VAL A 25 4.84 11.59 -12.56
N ILE A 26 3.66 12.22 -12.46
CA ILE A 26 2.85 12.19 -11.24
C ILE A 26 2.41 10.76 -10.90
N ILE A 27 1.95 9.98 -11.89
CA ILE A 27 1.54 8.60 -11.69
C ILE A 27 2.70 7.75 -11.17
N ILE A 28 3.89 7.89 -11.77
CA ILE A 28 5.09 7.16 -11.33
C ILE A 28 5.48 7.58 -9.91
N ALA A 29 5.42 8.86 -9.57
CA ALA A 29 5.74 9.35 -8.23
C ALA A 29 4.77 8.78 -7.17
N VAL A 30 3.46 8.76 -7.47
CA VAL A 30 2.45 8.16 -6.59
C VAL A 30 2.69 6.65 -6.46
N ALA A 31 2.94 5.95 -7.56
CA ALA A 31 3.25 4.52 -7.53
C ALA A 31 4.52 4.20 -6.72
N ALA A 32 5.55 5.05 -6.79
CA ALA A 32 6.77 4.90 -5.99
C ALA A 32 6.50 5.16 -4.50
N LEU A 33 5.72 6.17 -4.15
CA LEU A 33 5.32 6.42 -2.76
C LEU A 33 4.51 5.25 -2.20
N ILE A 34 3.58 4.71 -2.98
CA ILE A 34 2.83 3.50 -2.63
C ILE A 34 3.83 2.34 -2.45
N TYR A 35 4.71 2.06 -3.42
CA TYR A 35 5.66 0.95 -3.34
C TYR A 35 6.58 1.01 -2.11
N VAL A 36 7.08 2.21 -1.75
CA VAL A 36 7.98 2.40 -0.61
C VAL A 36 7.23 2.39 0.72
N ASN A 37 5.97 2.85 0.73
CA ASN A 37 5.18 2.99 1.95
C ASN A 37 4.24 1.81 2.20
N LEU A 38 4.05 0.93 1.22
CA LEU A 38 3.41 -0.37 1.45
C LEU A 38 4.41 -1.23 2.23
N PRO A 39 3.98 -1.86 3.35
CA PRO A 39 4.79 -2.89 3.96
C PRO A 39 5.07 -3.93 2.87
N HIS A 40 6.36 -4.17 2.60
CA HIS A 40 6.77 -5.26 1.74
C HIS A 40 6.32 -6.55 2.42
N GLU A 41 5.16 -7.06 2.05
CA GLU A 41 4.87 -8.47 2.25
C GLU A 41 5.87 -9.20 1.38
N GLU A 42 6.96 -9.61 2.02
CA GLU A 42 7.84 -10.64 1.52
C GLU A 42 6.94 -11.81 1.14
N SER A 43 6.63 -11.92 -0.14
CA SER A 43 6.15 -13.16 -0.72
C SER A 43 7.33 -14.12 -0.59
N THR A 44 7.44 -14.74 0.58
CA THR A 44 8.31 -15.87 0.82
C THR A 44 7.87 -16.90 -0.21
N SER A 45 8.65 -16.98 -1.29
CA SER A 45 8.55 -18.03 -2.28
C SER A 45 8.99 -19.32 -1.59
N GLN A 46 8.18 -19.84 -0.67
CA GLN A 46 8.38 -21.13 -0.04
C GLN A 46 7.74 -22.18 -0.95
N ASN A 47 8.48 -22.51 -2.00
CA ASN A 47 8.34 -23.79 -2.65
C ASN A 47 8.76 -24.86 -1.63
N ASN A 48 7.79 -25.47 -0.96
CA ASN A 48 7.89 -26.81 -0.40
C ASN A 48 6.49 -27.43 -0.35
N SER A 49 6.20 -28.18 -1.41
CA SER A 49 5.50 -29.46 -1.44
C SER A 49 4.41 -29.75 -0.38
N SER A 50 3.21 -30.03 -0.90
CA SER A 50 2.25 -31.00 -0.36
C SER A 50 1.58 -30.66 0.99
N ASN A 51 0.41 -30.03 0.96
CA ASN A 51 -0.89 -30.72 1.05
C ASN A 51 -2.01 -29.68 1.01
N ASN A 52 -3.21 -30.10 0.64
CA ASN A 52 -4.42 -29.28 0.55
C ASN A 52 -4.65 -28.43 1.81
N GLN A 53 -4.40 -27.12 1.74
CA GLN A 53 -5.01 -26.19 2.68
C GLN A 53 -5.33 -24.90 1.95
N THR A 54 -6.63 -24.61 1.96
CA THR A 54 -7.29 -23.43 1.42
C THR A 54 -6.47 -22.17 1.66
N ASN A 55 -6.33 -21.35 0.60
CA ASN A 55 -5.81 -19.98 0.67
C ASN A 55 -6.73 -19.14 1.58
N GLU A 56 -6.58 -19.26 2.89
CA GLU A 56 -7.32 -18.45 3.84
C GLU A 56 -6.74 -17.04 3.80
N GLN A 57 -7.51 -16.13 3.20
CA GLN A 57 -7.16 -14.71 3.09
C GLN A 57 -7.04 -14.12 4.51
N ALA A 58 -5.95 -13.40 4.79
CA ALA A 58 -5.75 -12.74 6.07
C ALA A 58 -6.87 -11.72 6.33
N TYR A 59 -7.53 -11.84 7.48
CA TYR A 59 -8.65 -10.97 7.87
C TYR A 59 -8.20 -9.84 8.81
N LEU A 60 -7.17 -10.08 9.61
CA LEU A 60 -6.59 -9.08 10.51
C LEU A 60 -5.06 -9.18 10.47
N VAL A 61 -4.40 -8.04 10.31
CA VAL A 61 -2.94 -7.92 10.37
C VAL A 61 -2.58 -7.05 11.57
N ILE A 62 -1.76 -7.57 12.47
CA ILE A 62 -1.22 -6.83 13.63
C ILE A 62 0.27 -6.64 13.41
N SER A 63 0.72 -5.39 13.40
CA SER A 63 2.14 -5.05 13.31
C SER A 63 2.62 -4.45 14.63
N TYR A 64 3.70 -5.01 15.19
CA TYR A 64 4.36 -4.51 16.39
C TYR A 64 5.87 -4.38 16.15
N GLY A 65 6.39 -3.17 16.05
CA GLY A 65 7.81 -2.94 15.72
C GLY A 65 8.15 -3.50 14.34
N ASN A 66 8.98 -4.55 14.29
CA ASN A 66 9.45 -5.21 13.06
C ASN A 66 8.74 -6.54 12.75
N GLU A 67 7.78 -6.96 13.57
CA GLU A 67 7.03 -8.20 13.39
C GLU A 67 5.59 -7.93 12.93
N SER A 68 5.11 -8.77 12.01
CA SER A 68 3.75 -8.73 11.46
C SER A 68 3.09 -10.08 11.66
N PHE A 69 1.90 -10.08 12.24
CA PHE A 69 1.10 -11.28 12.46
C PHE A 69 -0.19 -11.19 11.63
N ASN A 70 -0.39 -12.17 10.76
CA ASN A 70 -1.57 -12.28 9.91
C ASN A 70 -2.50 -13.34 10.49
N TYR A 71 -3.73 -12.95 10.82
CA TYR A 71 -4.74 -13.84 11.38
C TYR A 71 -5.83 -14.13 10.37
N THR A 72 -6.15 -15.41 10.18
CA THR A 72 -7.30 -15.85 9.39
C THR A 72 -8.59 -15.75 10.21
N MET A 73 -9.75 -15.80 9.54
CA MET A 73 -11.05 -15.77 10.22
C MET A 73 -11.19 -16.94 11.22
N SER A 74 -10.69 -18.11 10.85
CA SER A 74 -10.69 -19.31 11.70
C SER A 74 -9.90 -19.10 12.99
N GLU A 75 -8.75 -18.44 12.91
CA GLU A 75 -7.92 -18.13 14.06
C GLU A 75 -8.57 -17.10 14.98
N LEU A 76 -9.13 -16.02 14.41
CA LEU A 76 -9.85 -14.99 15.17
C LEU A 76 -11.01 -15.56 15.98
N MET A 77 -11.76 -16.50 15.40
CA MET A 77 -12.89 -17.14 16.08
C MET A 77 -12.46 -18.07 17.22
N ASN A 78 -11.23 -18.57 17.17
CA ASN A 78 -10.67 -19.49 18.16
C ASN A 78 -9.73 -18.78 19.16
N MET A 79 -9.55 -17.47 19.08
CA MET A 79 -8.70 -16.73 20.02
C MET A 79 -9.30 -16.70 21.42
N GLU A 80 -8.46 -16.97 22.42
CA GLU A 80 -8.82 -16.77 23.81
C GLU A 80 -9.03 -15.28 24.10
N SER A 81 -10.22 -14.93 24.59
CA SER A 81 -10.55 -13.58 25.01
C SER A 81 -10.05 -13.32 26.43
N TYR A 82 -9.13 -12.36 26.57
CA TYR A 82 -8.71 -11.84 27.88
C TYR A 82 -9.07 -10.37 28.00
N THR A 83 -9.92 -10.05 28.96
CA THR A 83 -10.21 -8.67 29.35
C THR A 83 -9.47 -8.35 30.64
N ARG A 84 -8.54 -7.38 30.58
CA ARG A 84 -7.83 -6.88 31.77
C ARG A 84 -8.19 -5.42 32.01
N SER A 85 -8.67 -5.11 33.21
CA SER A 85 -8.88 -3.72 33.64
C SER A 85 -7.57 -3.17 34.21
N GLY A 86 -7.11 -2.04 33.67
CA GLY A 86 -5.92 -1.32 34.15
C GLY A 86 -6.32 -0.03 34.87
N GLY A 87 -5.75 0.23 36.04
CA GLY A 87 -5.91 1.50 36.77
C GLY A 87 -4.71 2.42 36.56
N TYR A 88 -4.96 3.73 36.43
CA TYR A 88 -3.89 4.73 36.37
C TYR A 88 -3.37 5.05 37.78
N ILE A 89 -2.08 4.84 38.02
CA ILE A 89 -1.43 5.26 39.27
C ILE A 89 -0.97 6.71 39.09
N LYS A 90 -1.63 7.66 39.76
CA LYS A 90 -1.17 9.05 39.83
C LYS A 90 0.10 9.12 40.67
N LYS A 91 1.26 9.36 40.03
CA LYS A 91 2.52 9.62 40.72
C LYS A 91 2.36 10.93 41.52
N MET A 92 2.25 10.85 42.84
CA MET A 92 2.33 12.05 43.68
C MET A 92 3.79 12.50 43.73
N ALA A 93 4.06 13.72 43.28
CA ALA A 93 5.34 14.37 43.49
C ALA A 93 5.49 14.70 44.98
N ARG A 94 6.59 14.24 45.59
CA ARG A 94 7.07 14.68 46.90
C ARG A 94 8.19 15.68 46.69
#